data_AF-K3YIN5-F1
#
_entry.id   AF-K3YIN5-F1
#
_cell.length_a   1.000
_cell.length_b   1.000
_cell.length_c   1.000
_cell.angle_alpha   90.00
_cell.angle_beta   90.00
_cell.angle_gamma   90.00
#
_symmetry.space_group_name_H-M   'P 1'
#
loop_
_entity.id
_entity.type
_entity.pdbx_description
1 polymer ?
#
loop_
_entity_poly.entity_id
_entity_poly.type
_entity_poly.pdbx_seq_one_letter_code
_entity_poly.pdbx_strand_id
1 'polypeptide(L)'
;MVESEGEAAACAAAVLTPPLSLEGGLAAELRPANLVRRVLSLFRNVSPGSDLSHFQLPATFNLPKSQLQMYGEGLYCAGEDLLGRCARGKDSLERLTSVVAWSISTTRPPIFGFAPYNPVLGETHHVSAGSGGLNVLLEQVSHRPPVSALHATNAAGDVRLVWCQSPVPKFHGASIEAAVRGRRELRLPRHGERYEVDCPNLLIRLLPAPSVEWSGDVRVVCAESGLEAQLSYCRSRSFLGFGGDARCVRGRVFRSASRDETIYEIDGFWDRTVSLKDVSTGEVSVLYDAQRAISKLTTPVVQDHKVLEKNAALRVSVSI
;
A
#
# COMPACT_ATOMS: atom_id res chain seq x y z
N MET A 1 47.12 -6.13 39.29
CA MET A 1 46.94 -5.65 37.92
C MET A 1 46.62 -6.86 37.06
N VAL A 2 45.34 -7.08 36.79
CA VAL A 2 44.88 -7.93 35.69
C VAL A 2 43.84 -7.09 34.98
N GLU A 3 44.12 -6.81 33.72
CA GLU A 3 43.44 -5.86 32.85
C GLU A 3 42.01 -6.32 32.54
N SER A 4 41.16 -5.33 32.35
CA SER A 4 39.81 -5.44 31.83
C SER A 4 39.81 -5.91 30.38
N GLU A 5 39.08 -6.97 30.06
CA GLU A 5 38.58 -7.20 28.71
C GLU A 5 37.07 -6.98 28.71
N GLY A 6 36.69 -5.79 28.24
CA GLY A 6 35.33 -5.46 27.90
C GLY A 6 34.97 -6.14 26.58
N GLU A 7 34.18 -7.20 26.64
CA GLU A 7 33.47 -7.72 25.48
C GLU A 7 32.15 -6.95 25.33
N ALA A 8 32.20 -5.82 24.63
CA ALA A 8 31.00 -5.20 24.08
C ALA A 8 30.47 -6.11 22.96
N ALA A 9 29.64 -7.09 23.32
CA ALA A 9 28.86 -7.84 22.35
C ALA A 9 27.98 -6.85 21.57
N ALA A 10 28.32 -6.61 20.30
CA ALA A 10 27.48 -5.84 19.39
C ALA A 10 26.13 -6.57 19.26
N CYS A 11 25.12 -6.11 20.00
CA CYS A 11 23.77 -6.64 19.91
C CYS A 11 23.29 -6.37 18.48
N ALA A 12 23.14 -7.42 17.67
CA ALA A 12 22.64 -7.30 16.31
C ALA A 12 21.28 -6.60 16.37
N ALA A 13 21.17 -5.43 15.72
CA ALA A 13 19.95 -4.64 15.75
C ALA A 13 18.78 -5.47 15.21
N ALA A 14 17.68 -5.53 15.97
CA ALA A 14 16.48 -6.21 15.51
C ALA A 14 15.89 -5.44 14.33
N VAL A 15 15.63 -6.12 13.22
CA VAL A 15 15.04 -5.53 12.01
C VAL A 15 13.66 -6.11 11.75
N LEU A 16 12.80 -5.32 11.11
CA LEU A 16 11.54 -5.85 10.60
C LEU A 16 11.78 -6.72 9.37
N THR A 17 10.76 -7.51 9.01
CA THR A 17 10.73 -8.14 7.69
C THR A 17 10.82 -7.09 6.58
N PRO A 18 11.68 -7.26 5.56
CA PRO A 18 11.87 -6.27 4.51
C PRO A 18 10.56 -5.85 3.81
N PRO A 19 10.45 -4.58 3.38
CA PRO A 19 9.32 -4.10 2.59
C PRO A 19 9.26 -4.81 1.23
N LEU A 20 8.05 -4.88 0.64
CA LEU A 20 7.88 -5.43 -0.70
C LEU A 20 8.42 -4.44 -1.75
N SER A 21 9.46 -4.85 -2.48
CA SER A 21 10.11 -4.09 -3.55
C SER A 21 9.73 -4.60 -4.94
N LEU A 22 10.03 -3.83 -5.99
CA LEU A 22 9.85 -4.25 -7.38
C LEU A 22 10.70 -5.46 -7.77
N GLU A 23 11.93 -5.49 -7.28
CA GLU A 23 12.92 -6.50 -7.63
C GLU A 23 13.46 -7.17 -6.37
N GLY A 24 13.66 -8.48 -6.44
CA GLY A 24 14.26 -9.28 -5.38
C GLY A 24 13.42 -9.34 -4.09
N GLY A 25 14.12 -9.44 -2.95
CA GLY A 25 13.54 -9.40 -1.61
C GLY A 25 12.65 -10.60 -1.25
N LEU A 26 11.72 -10.36 -0.31
CA LEU A 26 10.84 -11.38 0.29
C LEU A 26 10.07 -12.21 -0.76
N ALA A 27 9.69 -11.60 -1.90
CA ALA A 27 9.00 -12.28 -2.98
C ALA A 27 9.88 -13.32 -3.69
N ALA A 28 11.19 -13.09 -3.77
CA ALA A 28 12.14 -14.05 -4.33
C ALA A 28 12.41 -15.21 -3.36
N GLU A 29 12.43 -14.94 -2.06
CA GLU A 29 12.64 -15.93 -0.99
C GLU A 29 11.44 -16.87 -0.82
N LEU A 30 10.22 -16.35 -0.97
CA LEU A 30 8.98 -17.11 -0.80
C LEU A 30 8.55 -17.84 -2.08
N ARG A 31 9.26 -18.92 -2.43
CA ARG A 31 8.94 -19.78 -3.58
C ARG A 31 8.80 -21.26 -3.21
N PRO A 32 7.79 -21.63 -2.41
CA PRO A 32 7.66 -23.00 -1.97
C PRO A 32 7.16 -23.91 -3.11
N ALA A 33 7.72 -25.11 -3.25
CA ALA A 33 7.37 -26.06 -4.32
C ALA A 33 5.86 -26.38 -4.37
N ASN A 34 5.25 -26.52 -5.55
CA ASN A 34 3.81 -26.81 -5.71
C ASN A 34 2.85 -25.74 -5.12
N LEU A 35 3.26 -24.47 -5.05
CA LEU A 35 2.46 -23.38 -4.45
C LEU A 35 1.03 -23.30 -5.02
N VAL A 36 0.87 -23.33 -6.34
CA VAL A 36 -0.45 -23.25 -6.99
C VAL A 36 -1.39 -24.35 -6.49
N ARG A 37 -0.92 -25.61 -6.51
CA ARG A 37 -1.71 -26.76 -6.04
C ARG A 37 -2.09 -26.62 -4.57
N ARG A 38 -1.16 -26.13 -3.74
CA ARG A 38 -1.41 -25.88 -2.31
C ARG A 38 -2.45 -24.78 -2.09
N VAL A 39 -2.35 -23.66 -2.82
CA VAL A 39 -3.35 -22.58 -2.74
C VAL A 39 -4.73 -23.08 -3.18
N LEU A 40 -4.83 -23.80 -4.30
CA LEU A 40 -6.09 -24.38 -4.76
C LEU A 40 -6.71 -25.32 -3.72
N SER A 41 -5.88 -26.07 -2.98
CA SER A 41 -6.37 -26.99 -1.95
C SER A 41 -7.05 -26.30 -0.76
N LEU A 42 -6.68 -25.05 -0.46
CA LEU A 42 -7.30 -24.24 0.61
C LEU A 42 -8.78 -24.00 0.36
N PHE A 43 -9.17 -23.88 -0.91
CA PHE A 43 -10.51 -23.46 -1.32
C PHE A 43 -11.38 -24.61 -1.81
N ARG A 44 -10.91 -25.87 -1.72
CA ARG A 44 -11.62 -27.05 -2.22
C ARG A 44 -13.04 -27.20 -1.64
N ASN A 45 -13.22 -26.81 -0.39
CA ASN A 45 -14.48 -26.92 0.35
C ASN A 45 -15.16 -25.55 0.56
N VAL A 46 -14.73 -24.52 -0.16
CA VAL A 46 -15.29 -23.18 -0.05
C VAL A 46 -16.24 -22.95 -1.22
N SER A 47 -17.48 -22.55 -0.93
CA SER A 47 -18.47 -22.25 -1.97
C SER A 47 -18.23 -20.88 -2.60
N PRO A 48 -18.43 -20.71 -3.92
CA PRO A 48 -18.48 -19.39 -4.54
C PRO A 48 -19.50 -18.49 -3.83
N GLY A 49 -19.13 -17.24 -3.59
CA GLY A 49 -19.92 -16.26 -2.83
C GLY A 49 -19.52 -16.13 -1.36
N SER A 50 -18.75 -17.08 -0.81
CA SER A 50 -18.32 -17.05 0.60
C SER A 50 -17.48 -15.83 0.94
N ASP A 51 -17.78 -15.24 2.10
CA ASP A 51 -16.95 -14.24 2.77
C ASP A 51 -15.77 -14.93 3.45
N LEU A 52 -14.55 -14.47 3.14
CA LEU A 52 -13.30 -15.04 3.66
C LEU A 52 -12.71 -14.20 4.80
N SER A 53 -13.42 -13.21 5.35
CA SER A 53 -12.94 -12.35 6.44
C SER A 53 -12.56 -13.13 7.70
N HIS A 54 -13.09 -14.35 7.85
CA HIS A 54 -12.78 -15.26 8.96
C HIS A 54 -12.13 -16.58 8.50
N PHE A 55 -11.69 -16.64 7.24
CA PHE A 55 -10.99 -17.81 6.72
C PHE A 55 -9.64 -17.98 7.43
N GLN A 56 -9.44 -19.13 8.07
CA GLN A 56 -8.20 -19.44 8.75
C GLN A 56 -7.15 -19.93 7.75
N LEU A 57 -6.21 -19.05 7.45
CA LEU A 57 -5.08 -19.39 6.59
C LEU A 57 -4.04 -20.18 7.38
N PRO A 58 -3.55 -21.34 6.88
CA PRO A 58 -2.45 -22.03 7.53
C PRO A 58 -1.18 -21.17 7.52
N ALA A 59 -0.37 -21.25 8.59
CA ALA A 59 0.82 -20.42 8.78
C ALA A 59 1.83 -20.49 7.63
N THR A 60 1.85 -21.58 6.86
CA THR A 60 2.71 -21.74 5.68
C THR A 60 2.38 -20.82 4.51
N PHE A 61 1.22 -20.16 4.54
CA PHE A 61 0.81 -19.13 3.58
C PHE A 61 0.80 -17.72 4.21
N ASN A 62 1.30 -17.57 5.45
CA ASN A 62 1.47 -16.25 6.05
C ASN A 62 2.82 -15.64 5.67
N LEU A 63 2.81 -14.38 5.27
CA LEU A 63 4.01 -13.54 5.27
C LEU A 63 4.44 -13.33 6.72
N PRO A 64 5.75 -13.22 7.02
CA PRO A 64 6.25 -12.84 8.34
C PRO A 64 6.03 -11.34 8.62
N LYS A 65 4.82 -10.84 8.37
CA LYS A 65 4.42 -9.42 8.44
C LYS A 65 3.01 -9.33 8.99
N SER A 66 2.76 -8.38 9.88
CA SER A 66 1.40 -7.96 10.23
C SER A 66 0.80 -7.12 9.10
N GLN A 67 -0.53 -7.09 8.97
CA GLN A 67 -1.21 -6.13 8.09
C GLN A 67 -0.86 -4.68 8.46
N LEU A 68 -0.65 -4.35 9.74
CA LEU A 68 -0.30 -2.99 10.15
C LEU A 68 1.05 -2.56 9.57
N GLN A 69 2.04 -3.46 9.60
CA GLN A 69 3.34 -3.21 8.98
C GLN A 69 3.18 -2.98 7.46
N MET A 70 2.43 -3.85 6.77
CA MET A 70 2.17 -3.72 5.33
C MET A 70 1.53 -2.37 4.96
N TYR A 71 0.59 -1.89 5.79
CA TYR A 71 -0.07 -0.61 5.60
C TYR A 71 0.86 0.58 5.86
N GLY A 72 1.71 0.49 6.88
CA GLY A 72 2.66 1.55 7.22
C GLY A 72 3.80 1.69 6.21
N GLU A 73 4.34 0.58 5.70
CA GLU A 73 5.48 0.59 4.77
C GLU A 73 5.22 1.38 3.48
N GLY A 74 3.96 1.42 3.04
CA GLY A 74 3.56 2.25 1.90
C GLY A 74 3.83 3.75 2.12
N LEU A 75 3.90 4.20 3.37
CA LEU A 75 4.09 5.60 3.77
C LEU A 75 5.54 5.93 4.10
N TYR A 76 6.20 5.08 4.91
CA TYR A 76 7.53 5.40 5.45
C TYR A 76 8.68 4.73 4.70
N CYS A 77 8.43 3.65 3.94
CA CYS A 77 9.42 2.97 3.11
C CYS A 77 9.20 3.37 1.65
N ALA A 78 9.66 4.56 1.28
CA ALA A 78 9.66 5.04 -0.11
C ALA A 78 11.01 5.69 -0.43
N GLY A 79 11.49 5.50 -1.65
CA GLY A 79 12.71 6.15 -2.14
C GLY A 79 12.55 7.65 -2.44
N GLU A 80 11.31 8.17 -2.39
CA GLU A 80 10.99 9.58 -2.59
C GLU A 80 9.96 10.06 -1.54
N ASP A 81 10.04 11.34 -1.17
CA ASP A 81 9.07 12.01 -0.29
C ASP A 81 7.80 12.43 -1.08
N LEU A 82 6.96 11.44 -1.41
CA LEU A 82 5.72 11.65 -2.18
C LEU A 82 4.64 12.39 -1.38
N LEU A 83 4.56 12.17 -0.06
CA LEU A 83 3.60 12.86 0.81
C LEU A 83 3.96 14.33 0.97
N GLY A 84 5.22 14.66 1.28
CA GLY A 84 5.65 16.06 1.37
C GLY A 84 5.59 16.77 0.01
N ARG A 85 5.74 16.05 -1.12
CA ARG A 85 5.52 16.63 -2.45
C ARG A 85 4.10 17.17 -2.62
N CYS A 86 3.10 16.50 -2.04
CA CYS A 86 1.72 16.98 -2.07
C CYS A 86 1.59 18.37 -1.43
N ALA A 87 2.28 18.63 -0.31
CA ALA A 87 2.24 19.93 0.36
C ALA A 87 3.02 21.04 -0.38
N ARG A 88 4.02 20.67 -1.20
CA ARG A 88 4.90 21.61 -1.91
C ARG A 88 4.38 22.09 -3.27
N GLY A 89 3.33 21.46 -3.81
CA GLY A 89 2.76 21.86 -5.12
C GLY A 89 2.28 23.31 -5.13
N LYS A 90 2.62 24.04 -6.19
CA LYS A 90 2.45 25.49 -6.31
C LYS A 90 0.99 25.89 -6.45
N ASP A 91 0.23 25.12 -7.21
CA ASP A 91 -1.21 25.30 -7.42
C ASP A 91 -2.00 24.04 -7.05
N SER A 92 -3.32 24.16 -7.01
CA SER A 92 -4.22 23.07 -6.61
C SER A 92 -4.15 21.86 -7.53
N LEU A 93 -3.78 22.07 -8.80
CA LEU A 93 -3.70 21.04 -9.81
C LEU A 93 -2.42 20.21 -9.66
N GLU A 94 -1.27 20.86 -9.43
CA GLU A 94 -0.01 20.23 -9.07
C GLU A 94 -0.11 19.45 -7.74
N ARG A 95 -0.85 19.99 -6.77
CA ARG A 95 -1.12 19.29 -5.50
C ARG A 95 -2.01 18.07 -5.73
N LEU A 96 -3.12 18.17 -6.46
CA LEU A 96 -3.98 17.03 -6.78
C LEU A 96 -3.21 15.92 -7.51
N THR A 97 -2.44 16.25 -8.55
CA THR A 97 -1.65 15.25 -9.29
C THR A 97 -0.55 14.63 -8.41
N SER A 98 0.01 15.39 -7.47
CA SER A 98 0.91 14.83 -6.45
C SER A 98 0.20 13.85 -5.52
N VAL A 99 -1.04 14.13 -5.08
CA VAL A 99 -1.86 13.19 -4.29
C VAL A 99 -2.18 11.93 -5.09
N VAL A 100 -2.48 12.07 -6.38
CA VAL A 100 -2.69 10.93 -7.29
C VAL A 100 -1.44 10.05 -7.38
N ALA A 101 -0.27 10.65 -7.57
CA ALA A 101 0.99 9.91 -7.63
C ALA A 101 1.33 9.21 -6.30
N TRP A 102 1.09 9.87 -5.16
CA TRP A 102 1.21 9.25 -3.85
C TRP A 102 0.26 8.05 -3.73
N SER A 103 -1.01 8.21 -4.12
CA SER A 103 -2.00 7.13 -4.11
C SER A 103 -1.53 5.92 -4.94
N ILE A 104 -1.01 6.15 -6.15
CA ILE A 104 -0.45 5.10 -7.00
C ILE A 104 0.70 4.39 -6.30
N SER A 105 1.61 5.15 -5.67
CA SER A 105 2.76 4.55 -4.98
C SER A 105 2.35 3.60 -3.86
N THR A 106 1.19 3.77 -3.22
CA THR A 106 0.73 2.84 -2.17
C THR A 106 0.45 1.42 -2.68
N THR A 107 0.35 1.23 -4.01
CA THR A 107 0.26 -0.09 -4.62
C THR A 107 1.63 -0.78 -4.64
N ARG A 108 1.79 -1.80 -3.79
CA ARG A 108 3.01 -2.62 -3.69
C ARG A 108 2.84 -3.94 -4.44
N PRO A 109 3.91 -4.57 -4.96
CA PRO A 109 3.83 -5.86 -5.64
C PRO A 109 3.34 -6.97 -4.68
N PRO A 110 2.14 -7.54 -4.89
CA PRO A 110 1.64 -8.61 -4.03
C PRO A 110 2.34 -9.94 -4.35
N ILE A 111 2.41 -10.83 -3.35
CA ILE A 111 2.98 -12.18 -3.52
C ILE A 111 1.83 -13.19 -3.61
N PHE A 112 1.72 -13.88 -4.74
CA PHE A 112 0.69 -14.91 -4.92
C PHE A 112 0.80 -15.99 -3.85
N GLY A 113 -0.34 -16.34 -3.26
CA GLY A 113 -0.44 -17.40 -2.26
C GLY A 113 0.01 -17.02 -0.87
N PHE A 114 0.40 -15.77 -0.61
CA PHE A 114 0.77 -15.33 0.73
C PHE A 114 -0.06 -14.13 1.19
N ALA A 115 -0.43 -14.13 2.47
CA ALA A 115 -1.11 -13.00 3.11
C ALA A 115 -0.40 -12.62 4.41
N PRO A 116 -0.37 -11.33 4.80
CA PRO A 116 0.10 -10.93 6.13
C PRO A 116 -0.75 -11.54 7.24
N TYR A 117 -0.21 -11.61 8.45
CA TYR A 117 -0.97 -11.94 9.65
C TYR A 117 -2.08 -10.92 9.88
N ASN A 118 -3.29 -11.40 10.18
CA ASN A 118 -4.41 -10.58 10.62
C ASN A 118 -4.08 -10.03 12.02
N PRO A 119 -4.01 -8.70 12.22
CA PRO A 119 -3.63 -8.14 13.50
C PRO A 119 -4.63 -8.51 14.61
N VAL A 120 -4.10 -8.66 15.82
CA VAL A 120 -4.94 -8.84 17.01
C VAL A 120 -5.52 -7.48 17.45
N LEU A 121 -6.65 -7.49 18.17
CA LEU A 121 -7.25 -6.25 18.68
C LEU A 121 -6.26 -5.49 19.58
N GLY A 122 -6.08 -4.19 19.34
CA GLY A 122 -5.16 -3.34 20.09
C GLY A 122 -3.69 -3.51 19.68
N GLU A 123 -3.39 -4.33 18.66
CA GLU A 123 -2.07 -4.33 18.05
C GLU A 123 -1.77 -2.95 17.46
N THR A 124 -0.55 -2.45 17.68
CA THR A 124 -0.09 -1.16 17.20
C THR A 124 1.21 -1.28 16.42
N HIS A 125 1.36 -0.45 15.39
CA HIS A 125 2.60 -0.27 14.65
C HIS A 125 2.92 1.22 14.59
N HIS A 126 4.02 1.62 15.18
CA HIS A 126 4.44 3.00 15.31
C HIS A 126 5.80 3.22 14.65
N VAL A 127 5.89 4.23 13.79
CA VAL A 127 7.15 4.68 13.20
C VAL A 127 7.33 6.16 13.50
N SER A 128 8.47 6.50 14.09
CA SER A 128 8.91 7.89 14.24
C SER A 128 10.08 8.15 13.30
N ALA A 129 10.09 9.32 12.66
CA ALA A 129 11.14 9.74 11.73
C ALA A 129 11.32 8.85 10.48
N GLY A 130 10.22 8.41 9.86
CA GLY A 130 10.27 7.81 8.51
C GLY A 130 10.77 8.78 7.44
N SER A 131 10.83 8.33 6.16
CA SER A 131 11.16 9.21 5.03
C SER A 131 10.36 10.53 5.08
N GLY A 132 11.04 11.67 4.99
CA GLY A 132 10.42 13.00 5.10
C GLY A 132 10.03 13.44 6.52
N GLY A 133 10.51 12.76 7.57
CA GLY A 133 10.20 13.10 8.97
C GLY A 133 8.76 12.75 9.36
N LEU A 134 8.23 11.68 8.79
CA LEU A 134 6.88 11.19 9.07
C LEU A 134 6.82 10.45 10.41
N ASN A 135 5.81 10.79 11.20
CA ASN A 135 5.35 10.01 12.35
C ASN A 135 4.08 9.28 11.95
N VAL A 136 4.06 7.96 12.06
CA VAL A 136 2.97 7.09 11.61
C VAL A 136 2.55 6.19 12.76
N LEU A 137 1.28 6.27 13.16
CA LEU A 137 0.68 5.37 14.13
C LEU A 137 -0.43 4.56 13.46
N LEU A 138 -0.33 3.24 13.51
CA LEU A 138 -1.39 2.31 13.14
C LEU A 138 -1.87 1.54 14.36
N GLU A 139 -3.16 1.24 14.39
CA GLU A 139 -3.78 0.38 15.41
C GLU A 139 -4.87 -0.50 14.80
N GLN A 140 -4.95 -1.74 15.24
CA GLN A 140 -6.09 -2.60 14.98
C GLN A 140 -7.22 -2.29 15.96
N VAL A 141 -8.19 -1.49 15.54
CA VAL A 141 -9.28 -0.99 16.39
C VAL A 141 -10.50 -1.92 16.44
N SER A 142 -10.58 -2.91 15.54
CA SER A 142 -11.57 -3.97 15.59
C SER A 142 -11.02 -5.25 14.97
N HIS A 143 -11.38 -6.41 15.53
CA HIS A 143 -10.97 -7.71 14.99
C HIS A 143 -12.11 -8.45 14.27
N ARG A 144 -13.38 -8.15 14.60
CA ARG A 144 -14.57 -8.74 13.93
C ARG A 144 -15.68 -7.68 13.76
N PRO A 145 -15.78 -7.04 12.57
CA PRO A 145 -14.91 -7.19 11.41
C PRO A 145 -13.50 -6.60 11.64
N PRO A 146 -12.47 -7.03 10.89
CA PRO A 146 -11.13 -6.44 11.01
C PRO A 146 -11.14 -4.99 10.53
N VAL A 147 -10.75 -4.05 11.39
CA VAL A 147 -10.59 -2.64 11.06
C VAL A 147 -9.27 -2.14 11.63
N SER A 148 -8.44 -1.58 10.76
CA SER A 148 -7.22 -0.88 11.15
C SER A 148 -7.40 0.62 10.95
N ALA A 149 -6.97 1.41 11.92
CA ALA A 149 -6.93 2.86 11.86
C ALA A 149 -5.48 3.33 11.75
N LEU A 150 -5.26 4.48 11.11
CA LEU A 150 -3.96 5.14 11.16
C LEU A 150 -4.07 6.65 11.12
N HIS A 151 -3.06 7.22 11.75
CA HIS A 151 -2.80 8.63 11.78
C HIS A 151 -1.33 8.87 11.45
N ALA A 152 -1.05 9.76 10.51
CA ALA A 152 0.30 10.17 10.19
C ALA A 152 0.42 11.68 10.04
N THR A 153 1.55 12.21 10.50
CA THR A 153 1.90 13.64 10.40
C THR A 153 3.38 13.78 10.12
N ASN A 154 3.77 14.75 9.31
CA ASN A 154 5.18 15.08 9.13
C ASN A 154 5.67 16.14 10.13
N ALA A 155 6.97 16.23 10.31
CA ALA A 155 7.60 17.19 11.23
C ALA A 155 7.26 18.66 10.93
N ALA A 156 7.03 19.00 9.66
CA ALA A 156 6.67 20.36 9.24
C ALA A 156 5.20 20.73 9.55
N GLY A 157 4.36 19.75 9.91
CA GLY A 157 2.95 19.95 10.21
C GLY A 157 2.08 20.32 9.01
N ASP A 158 2.58 20.19 7.78
CA ASP A 158 1.87 20.53 6.55
C ASP A 158 1.28 19.31 5.81
N VAL A 159 1.49 18.11 6.37
CA VAL A 159 0.82 16.87 5.95
C VAL A 159 0.17 16.22 7.16
N ARG A 160 -1.12 15.91 7.04
CA ARG A 160 -1.85 15.05 7.98
C ARG A 160 -2.66 14.02 7.23
N LEU A 161 -2.39 12.75 7.48
CA LEU A 161 -3.11 11.62 6.89
C LEU A 161 -3.89 10.91 7.99
N VAL A 162 -5.18 10.69 7.74
CA VAL A 162 -6.03 9.82 8.55
C VAL A 162 -6.59 8.76 7.62
N TRP A 163 -6.50 7.49 8.01
CA TRP A 163 -7.30 6.48 7.35
C TRP A 163 -7.91 5.48 8.32
N CYS A 164 -8.98 4.83 7.87
CA CYS A 164 -9.47 3.60 8.45
C CYS A 164 -9.78 2.64 7.31
N GLN A 165 -9.44 1.37 7.44
CA GLN A 165 -9.73 0.39 6.40
C GLN A 165 -10.03 -1.01 6.94
N SER A 166 -10.84 -1.73 6.17
CA SER A 166 -11.31 -3.08 6.43
C SER A 166 -11.27 -3.87 5.10
N PRO A 167 -10.34 -4.83 4.96
CA PRO A 167 -10.32 -5.71 3.81
C PRO A 167 -11.47 -6.73 3.92
N VAL A 168 -12.28 -6.83 2.88
CA VAL A 168 -13.42 -7.76 2.79
C VAL A 168 -13.20 -8.72 1.62
N PRO A 169 -12.48 -9.83 1.82
CA PRO A 169 -12.22 -10.83 0.79
C PRO A 169 -13.44 -11.70 0.51
N LYS A 170 -13.82 -11.82 -0.76
CA LYS A 170 -14.91 -12.67 -1.23
C LYS A 170 -14.42 -13.69 -2.24
N PHE A 171 -14.78 -14.96 -2.04
CA PHE A 171 -14.46 -16.03 -2.97
C PHE A 171 -15.46 -16.08 -4.12
N HIS A 172 -14.98 -16.20 -5.34
CA HIS A 172 -15.78 -16.27 -6.57
C HIS A 172 -15.58 -17.59 -7.34
N GLY A 173 -15.01 -18.62 -6.69
CA GLY A 173 -14.70 -19.91 -7.33
C GLY A 173 -13.33 -19.91 -8.01
N ALA A 174 -13.17 -19.12 -9.07
CA ALA A 174 -11.90 -19.02 -9.81
C ALA A 174 -10.99 -17.89 -9.32
N SER A 175 -11.48 -17.02 -8.43
CA SER A 175 -10.76 -15.87 -7.91
C SER A 175 -11.24 -15.50 -6.51
N ILE A 176 -10.45 -14.64 -5.85
CA ILE A 176 -10.81 -13.95 -4.61
C ILE A 176 -10.66 -12.46 -4.89
N GLU A 177 -11.69 -11.67 -4.62
CA GLU A 177 -11.62 -10.22 -4.69
C GLU A 177 -11.70 -9.66 -3.26
N ALA A 178 -10.66 -8.97 -2.83
CA ALA A 178 -10.63 -8.27 -1.55
C ALA A 178 -10.92 -6.78 -1.77
N ALA A 179 -12.16 -6.39 -1.46
CA ALA A 179 -12.55 -5.00 -1.45
C ALA A 179 -11.97 -4.33 -0.20
N VAL A 180 -11.28 -3.20 -0.37
CA VAL A 180 -10.75 -2.42 0.74
C VAL A 180 -11.75 -1.33 1.09
N ARG A 181 -12.61 -1.60 2.07
CA ARG A 181 -13.58 -0.61 2.56
C ARG A 181 -12.88 0.33 3.53
N GLY A 182 -13.30 1.59 3.57
CA GLY A 182 -12.69 2.54 4.48
C GLY A 182 -12.79 3.97 3.99
N ARG A 183 -12.13 4.86 4.73
CA ARG A 183 -11.93 6.25 4.33
C ARG A 183 -10.45 6.57 4.46
N ARG A 184 -9.89 7.23 3.45
CA ARG A 184 -8.54 7.80 3.50
C ARG A 184 -8.65 9.27 3.22
N GLU A 185 -8.10 10.06 4.12
CA GLU A 185 -8.20 11.50 4.09
C GLU A 185 -6.80 12.11 4.29
N LEU A 186 -6.32 12.79 3.26
CA LEU A 186 -5.09 13.56 3.31
C LEU A 186 -5.47 15.04 3.44
N ARG A 187 -4.96 15.70 4.47
CA ARG A 187 -5.11 17.14 4.68
C ARG A 187 -3.78 17.82 4.41
N LEU A 188 -3.85 18.96 3.73
CA LEU A 188 -2.74 19.88 3.52
C LEU A 188 -3.07 21.20 4.22
N PRO A 189 -2.81 21.35 5.54
CA PRO A 189 -3.29 22.48 6.34
C PRO A 189 -2.87 23.85 5.81
N ARG A 190 -1.66 23.96 5.24
CA ARG A 190 -1.15 25.21 4.65
C ARG A 190 -2.01 25.74 3.50
N HIS A 191 -2.70 24.84 2.79
CA HIS A 191 -3.55 25.18 1.65
C HIS A 191 -5.04 25.16 2.00
N GLY A 192 -5.40 24.71 3.21
CA GLY A 192 -6.79 24.53 3.60
C GLY A 192 -7.50 23.41 2.83
N GLU A 193 -6.77 22.48 2.23
CA GLU A 193 -7.31 21.44 1.34
C GLU A 193 -7.47 20.09 2.03
N ARG A 194 -8.55 19.39 1.69
CA ARG A 194 -8.82 18.02 2.12
C ARG A 194 -9.04 17.12 0.89
N TYR A 195 -8.26 16.05 0.83
CA TYR A 195 -8.34 15.05 -0.22
C TYR A 195 -8.95 13.77 0.31
N GLU A 196 -10.06 13.34 -0.28
CA GLU A 196 -10.62 11.99 -0.07
C GLU A 196 -10.07 11.05 -1.15
N VAL A 197 -9.49 9.93 -0.72
CA VAL A 197 -8.75 9.00 -1.59
C VAL A 197 -9.30 7.59 -1.43
N ASP A 198 -9.86 7.04 -2.50
CA ASP A 198 -10.31 5.64 -2.53
C ASP A 198 -9.11 4.67 -2.57
N CYS A 199 -9.36 3.36 -2.40
CA CYS A 199 -8.35 2.32 -2.51
C CYS A 199 -8.70 1.34 -3.64
N PRO A 200 -7.72 0.85 -4.42
CA PRO A 200 -7.98 -0.26 -5.33
C PRO A 200 -8.27 -1.56 -4.55
N ASN A 201 -8.99 -2.47 -5.19
CA ASN A 201 -9.21 -3.83 -4.70
C ASN A 201 -7.99 -4.71 -5.00
N LEU A 202 -7.81 -5.78 -4.22
CA LEU A 202 -6.85 -6.83 -4.54
C LEU A 202 -7.58 -8.02 -5.17
N LEU A 203 -7.19 -8.40 -6.39
CA LEU A 203 -7.73 -9.54 -7.10
C LEU A 203 -6.69 -10.67 -7.12
N ILE A 204 -7.02 -11.78 -6.47
CA ILE A 204 -6.24 -13.02 -6.50
C ILE A 204 -6.93 -13.96 -7.47
N ARG A 205 -6.33 -14.20 -8.63
CA ARG A 205 -6.81 -15.17 -9.61
C ARG A 205 -6.22 -16.54 -9.29
N LEU A 206 -7.06 -17.56 -9.22
CA LEU A 206 -6.64 -18.95 -8.98
C LEU A 206 -6.59 -19.76 -10.27
N LEU A 207 -7.54 -19.52 -11.18
CA LEU A 207 -7.66 -20.20 -12.46
C LEU A 207 -8.01 -19.20 -13.58
N PRO A 208 -7.66 -19.47 -14.84
CA PRO A 208 -6.81 -20.57 -15.31
C PRO A 208 -5.31 -20.31 -15.09
N ALA A 209 -4.91 -19.04 -14.98
CA ALA A 209 -3.55 -18.61 -14.72
C ALA A 209 -3.50 -17.90 -13.35
N PRO A 210 -2.80 -18.47 -12.36
CA PRO A 210 -2.67 -17.86 -11.05
C PRO A 210 -1.96 -16.50 -11.10
N SER A 211 -2.54 -15.49 -10.48
CA SER A 211 -1.97 -14.15 -10.39
C SER A 211 -2.53 -13.38 -9.21
N VAL A 212 -1.85 -12.29 -8.83
CA VAL A 212 -2.42 -11.28 -7.93
C VAL A 212 -2.20 -9.91 -8.56
N GLU A 213 -3.26 -9.12 -8.66
CA GLU A 213 -3.27 -7.81 -9.30
C GLU A 213 -4.11 -6.81 -8.50
N TRP A 214 -3.73 -5.54 -8.55
CA TRP A 214 -4.59 -4.44 -8.10
C TRP A 214 -5.66 -4.17 -9.16
N SER A 215 -6.90 -3.92 -8.76
CA SER A 215 -8.00 -3.71 -9.69
C SER A 215 -9.07 -2.76 -9.15
N GLY A 216 -9.93 -2.29 -10.06
CA GLY A 216 -11.05 -1.40 -9.71
C GLY A 216 -10.71 0.07 -9.90
N ASP A 217 -11.69 0.92 -9.61
CA ASP A 217 -11.57 2.36 -9.82
C ASP A 217 -11.24 3.07 -8.51
N VAL A 218 -10.35 4.06 -8.60
CA VAL A 218 -9.92 4.90 -7.49
C VAL A 218 -10.25 6.34 -7.81
N ARG A 219 -10.91 7.02 -6.89
CA ARG A 219 -11.20 8.44 -6.98
C ARG A 219 -10.34 9.21 -5.98
N VAL A 220 -9.84 10.36 -6.41
CA VAL A 220 -9.19 11.37 -5.57
C VAL A 220 -9.99 12.66 -5.72
N VAL A 221 -10.55 13.16 -4.63
CA VAL A 221 -11.42 14.35 -4.65
C VAL A 221 -10.88 15.40 -3.70
N CYS A 222 -10.78 16.64 -4.17
CA CYS A 222 -10.56 17.82 -3.32
C CYS A 222 -11.73 18.78 -3.50
N ALA A 223 -12.62 18.83 -2.50
CA ALA A 223 -13.82 19.65 -2.57
C ALA A 223 -13.49 21.15 -2.60
N GLU A 224 -12.46 21.56 -1.86
CA GLU A 224 -12.07 22.97 -1.71
C GLU A 224 -11.49 23.57 -3.00
N SER A 225 -10.78 22.76 -3.81
CA SER A 225 -10.30 23.18 -5.14
C SER A 225 -11.28 22.86 -6.28
N GLY A 226 -12.31 22.05 -6.01
CA GLY A 226 -13.25 21.57 -7.02
C GLY A 226 -12.63 20.60 -8.03
N LEU A 227 -11.48 19.98 -7.72
CA LEU A 227 -10.77 19.07 -8.61
C LEU A 227 -10.99 17.60 -8.23
N GLU A 228 -11.11 16.75 -9.26
CA GLU A 228 -11.24 15.31 -9.14
C GLU A 228 -10.26 14.58 -10.07
N ALA A 229 -9.76 13.44 -9.61
CA ALA A 229 -9.11 12.46 -10.46
C ALA A 229 -9.83 11.12 -10.35
N GLN A 230 -9.96 10.44 -11.49
CA GLN A 230 -10.47 9.07 -11.57
C GLN A 230 -9.41 8.19 -12.21
N LEU A 231 -9.01 7.14 -11.51
CA LEU A 231 -8.09 6.11 -11.97
C LEU A 231 -8.84 4.79 -12.13
N SER A 232 -8.42 3.98 -13.07
CA SER A 232 -8.87 2.61 -13.28
C SER A 232 -7.65 1.70 -13.32
N TYR A 233 -7.57 0.80 -12.33
CA TYR A 233 -6.59 -0.26 -12.29
C TYR A 233 -7.08 -1.39 -13.19
N CYS A 234 -6.49 -1.43 -14.38
CA CYS A 234 -6.96 -2.28 -15.46
C CYS A 234 -6.70 -3.73 -15.11
N ARG A 235 -7.79 -4.52 -15.04
CA ARG A 235 -7.69 -5.98 -15.01
C ARG A 235 -7.01 -6.43 -16.29
N SER A 236 -6.13 -7.43 -16.21
CA SER A 236 -5.61 -8.09 -17.41
C SER A 236 -6.78 -8.59 -18.28
N ARG A 237 -7.11 -7.86 -19.35
CA ARG A 237 -8.12 -8.25 -20.34
C ARG A 237 -7.45 -9.20 -21.32
N SER A 238 -7.39 -10.48 -20.98
CA SER A 238 -7.12 -11.53 -21.97
C SER A 238 -8.44 -12.21 -22.34
N PHE A 239 -9.08 -11.69 -23.39
CA PHE A 239 -9.95 -12.52 -24.21
C PHE A 239 -9.02 -13.24 -25.21
N LEU A 240 -9.00 -14.58 -25.23
CA LEU A 240 -8.15 -15.42 -26.09
C LEU A 240 -6.64 -15.53 -25.77
N GLY A 241 -6.16 -15.16 -24.58
CA GLY A 241 -4.80 -15.52 -24.15
C GLY A 241 -3.66 -14.72 -24.80
N PHE A 242 -3.96 -13.61 -25.49
CA PHE A 242 -2.97 -12.62 -25.89
C PHE A 242 -2.96 -11.43 -24.90
N GLY A 243 -1.76 -10.89 -24.70
CA GLY A 243 -1.35 -10.10 -23.54
C GLY A 243 -2.18 -8.84 -23.26
N GLY A 244 -2.74 -8.79 -22.04
CA GLY A 244 -3.10 -7.55 -21.37
C GLY A 244 -2.24 -7.42 -20.12
N ASP A 245 -1.58 -6.28 -19.94
CA ASP A 245 -0.64 -6.06 -18.84
C ASP A 245 -1.42 -5.77 -17.54
N ALA A 246 -1.35 -6.71 -16.59
CA ALA A 246 -2.09 -6.77 -15.32
C ALA A 246 -1.76 -5.62 -14.32
N ARG A 247 -1.02 -4.59 -14.77
CA ARG A 247 -0.47 -3.53 -13.93
C ARG A 247 -0.73 -2.12 -14.47
N CYS A 248 -1.55 -2.04 -15.51
CA CYS A 248 -1.89 -0.78 -16.14
C CYS A 248 -2.79 0.08 -15.23
N VAL A 249 -2.46 1.36 -15.15
CA VAL A 249 -3.28 2.40 -14.51
C VAL A 249 -3.61 3.43 -15.57
N ARG A 250 -4.90 3.69 -15.75
CA ARG A 250 -5.41 4.73 -16.63
C ARG A 250 -6.27 5.68 -15.86
N GLY A 251 -6.39 6.91 -16.30
CA GLY A 251 -7.25 7.85 -15.62
C GLY A 251 -7.30 9.21 -16.24
N ARG A 252 -7.97 10.10 -15.52
CA ARG A 252 -8.12 11.49 -15.92
C ARG A 252 -8.26 12.41 -14.72
N VAL A 253 -7.85 13.65 -14.90
CA VAL A 253 -8.08 14.76 -13.97
C VAL A 253 -9.06 15.74 -14.61
N PHE A 254 -10.05 16.21 -13.86
CA PHE A 254 -11.09 17.12 -14.34
C PHE A 254 -11.62 17.99 -13.19
N ARG A 255 -12.45 18.99 -13.52
CA ARG A 255 -13.18 19.77 -12.52
C ARG A 255 -14.49 19.08 -12.16
N SER A 256 -14.82 19.04 -10.88
CA SER A 256 -16.06 18.45 -10.36
C SER A 256 -17.30 19.01 -11.05
N ALA A 257 -17.28 20.31 -11.37
CA ALA A 257 -18.36 21.01 -12.06
C ALA A 257 -18.47 20.68 -13.57
N SER A 258 -17.39 20.22 -14.21
CA SER A 258 -17.35 19.87 -15.64
C SER A 258 -16.67 18.51 -15.85
N ARG A 259 -17.37 17.44 -15.47
CA ARG A 259 -16.84 16.06 -15.48
C ARG A 259 -16.51 15.51 -16.86
N ASP A 260 -17.00 16.14 -17.91
CA ASP A 260 -16.74 15.77 -19.31
C ASP A 260 -15.48 16.46 -19.87
N GLU A 261 -14.98 17.49 -19.19
CA GLU A 261 -13.79 18.25 -19.60
C GLU A 261 -12.54 17.71 -18.89
N THR A 262 -11.81 16.84 -19.59
CA THR A 262 -10.52 16.33 -19.10
C THR A 262 -9.43 17.40 -19.20
N ILE A 263 -8.75 17.66 -18.08
CA ILE A 263 -7.55 18.52 -18.01
C ILE A 263 -6.30 17.68 -18.29
N TYR A 264 -6.17 16.55 -17.59
CA TYR A 264 -5.06 15.62 -17.78
C TYR A 264 -5.52 14.20 -18.07
N GLU A 265 -4.81 13.53 -18.97
CA GLU A 265 -4.88 12.08 -19.15
C GLU A 265 -3.76 11.41 -18.36
N ILE A 266 -4.08 10.29 -17.71
CA ILE A 266 -3.12 9.46 -16.96
C ILE A 266 -3.05 8.11 -17.65
N ASP A 267 -1.84 7.66 -18.00
CA ASP A 267 -1.63 6.33 -18.59
C ASP A 267 -0.24 5.81 -18.21
N GLY A 268 -0.16 4.51 -17.93
CA GLY A 268 1.08 3.80 -17.68
C GLY A 268 0.88 2.60 -16.79
N PHE A 269 1.88 2.30 -15.96
CA PHE A 269 1.90 1.11 -15.11
C PHE A 269 2.38 1.44 -13.70
N TRP A 270 1.66 0.98 -12.67
CA TRP A 270 1.99 1.28 -11.28
C TRP A 270 3.31 0.64 -10.82
N ASP A 271 3.83 -0.33 -11.57
CA ASP A 271 5.12 -0.99 -11.31
C ASP A 271 6.28 -0.45 -12.15
N ARG A 272 6.02 0.53 -13.02
CA ARG A 272 7.02 1.18 -13.90
C ARG A 272 6.79 2.69 -13.85
N THR A 273 6.48 3.30 -14.99
CA THR A 273 6.23 4.73 -15.11
C THR A 273 4.75 4.97 -15.39
N VAL A 274 4.21 6.01 -14.76
CA VAL A 274 2.90 6.57 -15.09
C VAL A 274 3.10 7.98 -15.60
N SER A 275 2.52 8.28 -16.75
CA SER A 275 2.58 9.57 -17.42
C SER A 275 1.36 10.43 -17.09
N LEU A 276 1.55 11.75 -17.17
CA LEU A 276 0.49 12.76 -17.10
C LEU A 276 0.59 13.61 -18.37
N LYS A 277 -0.48 13.61 -19.17
CA LYS A 277 -0.55 14.36 -20.43
C LYS A 277 -1.56 15.49 -20.31
N ASP A 278 -1.11 16.72 -20.55
CA ASP A 278 -1.99 17.89 -20.68
C ASP A 278 -2.80 17.79 -21.97
N VAL A 279 -4.13 17.82 -21.85
CA VAL A 279 -5.01 17.71 -23.02
C VAL A 279 -4.94 18.95 -23.91
N SER A 280 -4.69 20.11 -23.32
CA SER A 280 -4.68 21.39 -24.05
C SER A 280 -3.37 21.62 -24.80
N THR A 281 -2.24 21.29 -24.19
CA THR A 281 -0.91 21.52 -24.79
C THR A 281 -0.33 20.28 -25.46
N GLY A 282 -0.81 19.09 -25.09
CA GLY A 282 -0.23 17.81 -25.51
C GLY A 282 1.08 17.45 -24.80
N GLU A 283 1.55 18.28 -23.87
CA GLU A 283 2.78 18.03 -23.10
C GLU A 283 2.62 16.80 -22.21
N VAL A 284 3.64 15.94 -22.19
CA VAL A 284 3.68 14.72 -21.38
C VAL A 284 4.79 14.83 -20.34
N SER A 285 4.42 14.61 -19.08
CA SER A 285 5.34 14.58 -17.94
C SER A 285 5.24 13.25 -17.19
N VAL A 286 6.21 12.97 -16.33
CA VAL A 286 6.21 11.78 -15.47
C VAL A 286 5.47 12.08 -14.17
N LEU A 287 4.34 11.41 -13.96
CA LEU A 287 3.54 11.51 -12.74
C LEU A 287 4.17 10.73 -11.58
N TYR A 288 4.62 9.51 -11.91
CA TYR A 288 5.13 8.55 -10.95
C TYR A 288 6.14 7.60 -11.62
N ASP A 289 7.22 7.30 -10.90
CA ASP A 289 8.29 6.39 -11.31
C ASP A 289 8.53 5.37 -10.18
N ALA A 290 8.09 4.13 -10.41
CA ALA A 290 8.20 3.05 -9.45
C ALA A 290 9.66 2.69 -9.15
N GLN A 291 10.58 2.87 -10.10
CA GLN A 291 11.99 2.59 -9.86
C GLN A 291 12.55 3.55 -8.80
N ARG A 292 12.13 4.81 -8.79
CA ARG A 292 12.52 5.76 -7.75
C ARG A 292 11.79 5.52 -6.45
N ALA A 293 10.50 5.21 -6.52
CA ALA A 293 9.67 5.10 -5.33
C ALA A 293 9.89 3.80 -4.54
N ILE A 294 10.10 2.66 -5.20
CA ILE A 294 9.95 1.32 -4.57
C ILE A 294 10.99 0.26 -4.96
N SER A 295 12.10 0.62 -5.61
CA SER A 295 13.15 -0.37 -5.97
C SER A 295 14.16 -0.63 -4.84
N LYS A 296 14.66 0.42 -4.16
CA LYS A 296 15.73 0.35 -3.16
C LYS A 296 15.22 0.75 -1.78
N LEU A 297 14.34 -0.07 -1.23
CA LEU A 297 13.73 0.19 0.07
C LEU A 297 14.62 -0.32 1.20
N THR A 298 14.84 0.54 2.20
CA THR A 298 15.59 0.17 3.42
C THR A 298 14.69 -0.59 4.38
N THR A 299 15.20 -1.70 4.91
CA THR A 299 14.52 -2.45 5.97
C THR A 299 14.55 -1.64 7.28
N PRO A 300 13.39 -1.38 7.90
CA PRO A 300 13.34 -0.63 9.14
C PRO A 300 13.99 -1.35 10.34
N VAL A 301 14.58 -0.57 11.25
CA VAL A 301 15.22 -1.07 12.48
C VAL A 301 14.29 -0.85 13.67
N VAL A 302 14.14 -1.88 14.50
CA VAL A 302 13.36 -1.84 15.73
C VAL A 302 14.21 -1.22 16.83
N GLN A 303 13.72 -0.13 17.44
CA GLN A 303 14.43 0.59 18.51
C GLN A 303 14.02 0.14 19.91
N ASP A 304 12.73 -0.16 20.10
CA ASP A 304 12.24 -0.52 21.43
C ASP A 304 12.50 -2.00 21.71
N HIS A 305 13.64 -2.32 22.31
CA HIS A 305 13.98 -3.69 22.67
C HIS A 305 13.05 -4.30 23.73
N LYS A 306 12.27 -3.49 24.48
CA LYS A 306 11.27 -4.02 25.43
C LYS A 306 10.11 -4.68 24.70
N VAL A 307 9.88 -4.34 23.43
CA VAL A 307 8.93 -5.02 22.54
C VAL A 307 9.36 -6.46 22.21
N LEU A 308 10.64 -6.77 22.36
CA LEU A 308 11.18 -8.09 22.05
C LEU A 308 11.08 -9.06 23.24
N GLU A 309 10.64 -8.59 24.41
CA GLU A 309 10.44 -9.43 25.59
C GLU A 309 9.11 -10.20 25.51
N LYS A 310 9.05 -11.37 26.17
CA LYS A 310 7.91 -12.31 26.16
C LYS A 310 6.63 -11.63 26.68
N ASN A 311 5.88 -11.00 25.79
CA ASN A 311 4.45 -10.57 25.82
C ASN A 311 4.17 -9.33 24.95
N ALA A 312 5.14 -8.77 24.22
CA ALA A 312 4.94 -7.55 23.44
C ALA A 312 4.52 -7.75 21.97
N ALA A 313 3.74 -8.80 21.68
CA ALA A 313 3.12 -9.03 20.37
C ALA A 313 2.15 -7.92 19.92
N LEU A 314 1.88 -6.92 20.77
CA LEU A 314 0.87 -5.88 20.58
C LEU A 314 1.44 -4.51 20.19
N ARG A 315 2.75 -4.30 20.22
CA ARG A 315 3.32 -2.96 19.98
C ARG A 315 4.62 -3.08 19.23
N VAL A 316 4.69 -2.60 18.00
CA VAL A 316 5.93 -2.54 17.23
C VAL A 316 6.32 -1.07 17.07
N SER A 317 7.44 -0.66 17.69
CA SER A 317 8.00 0.70 17.57
C SER A 317 9.28 0.67 16.74
N VAL A 318 9.30 1.45 15.66
CA VAL A 318 10.31 1.41 14.62
C VAL A 318 10.88 2.81 14.40
N SER A 319 12.19 2.91 14.18
CA SER A 319 12.84 4.11 13.64
C SER A 319 13.48 3.75 12.30
N ILE A 320 13.49 4.70 11.39
CA ILE A 320 14.13 4.57 10.08
C ILE A 320 15.23 5.61 9.98
#